data_AF-X1JCJ2-F1
#
_entry.id   AF-X1JCJ2-F1
#
_cell.length_a   1.000
_cell.length_b   1.000
_cell.length_c   1.000
_cell.angle_alpha   90.00
_cell.angle_beta   90.00
_cell.angle_gamma   90.00
#
_symmetry.space_group_name_H-M   'P 1'
#
loop_
_entity.id
_entity.type
_entity.pdbx_description
1 polymer ?
#
loop_
_entity_poly.entity_id
_entity_poly.type
_entity_poly.pdbx_seq_one_letter_code
_entity_poly.pdbx_strand_id
1 'polypeptide(L)'
;MALTAKPMPRPGPNFSLFSFQFEAYTNKSTTMAKRGHGSQQMTTAIESQMDWIAEDLGLDPVEFRLKNLRQKGDILPNRDTL
;
A
#
# COMPACT_ATOMS: atom_id res chain seq x y z
N MET A 1 -3.00 -6.85 -24.51
CA MET A 1 -3.95 -6.17 -23.59
C MET A 1 -3.28 -6.11 -22.24
N ALA A 2 -2.40 -5.10 -22.04
CA ALA A 2 -1.53 -5.04 -20.87
C ALA A 2 -2.38 -4.70 -19.64
N LEU A 3 -2.42 -5.62 -18.68
CA LEU A 3 -2.87 -5.33 -17.32
C LEU A 3 -1.99 -4.17 -16.82
N THR A 4 -2.56 -2.97 -16.73
CA THR A 4 -1.91 -1.82 -16.09
C THR A 4 -1.66 -2.22 -14.64
N ALA A 5 -0.43 -2.65 -14.35
CA ALA A 5 0.01 -2.89 -12.99
C ALA A 5 -0.23 -1.60 -12.21
N LYS A 6 -1.15 -1.63 -11.24
CA LYS A 6 -1.46 -0.45 -10.43
C LYS A 6 -0.14 0.02 -9.81
N PRO A 7 0.33 1.24 -10.14
CA PRO A 7 1.63 1.69 -9.67
C PRO A 7 1.56 1.81 -8.15
N MET A 8 2.29 0.93 -7.45
CA MET A 8 2.36 0.98 -6.00
C MET A 8 3.17 2.21 -5.57
N PRO A 9 2.77 2.89 -4.49
CA PRO A 9 3.54 4.00 -3.95
C PRO A 9 4.93 3.53 -3.54
N ARG A 10 5.91 4.40 -3.76
CA ARG A 10 7.32 4.23 -3.42
C ARG A 10 7.41 4.19 -1.89
N PRO A 11 7.98 3.12 -1.30
CA PRO A 11 8.35 3.16 0.11
C PRO A 11 9.38 4.28 0.30
N GLY A 12 9.12 5.21 1.21
CA GLY A 12 10.07 6.28 1.53
C GLY A 12 11.39 5.72 2.10
N PRO A 13 12.46 6.54 2.20
CA PRO A 13 13.78 6.10 2.65
C PRO A 13 13.78 5.46 4.05
N ASN A 14 12.77 5.76 4.88
CA ASN A 14 12.57 5.18 6.21
C ASN A 14 11.26 4.38 6.32
N PHE A 15 10.85 3.67 5.26
CA PHE A 15 9.64 2.85 5.27
C PHE A 15 9.95 1.42 5.71
N SER A 16 9.76 1.13 7.00
CA SER A 16 9.78 -0.23 7.55
C SER A 16 8.36 -0.66 7.88
N LEU A 17 7.81 -1.61 7.11
CA LEU A 17 6.52 -2.23 7.41
C LEU A 17 6.76 -3.45 8.31
N PHE A 18 6.58 -3.28 9.62
CA PHE A 18 6.61 -4.38 10.58
C PHE A 18 5.18 -4.73 10.99
N SER A 19 4.64 -5.83 10.48
CA SER A 19 3.29 -6.28 10.79
C SER A 19 3.30 -7.45 11.76
N PHE A 20 2.71 -7.29 12.94
CA PHE A 20 2.26 -8.42 13.77
C PHE A 20 0.83 -8.77 13.37
N GLN A 21 0.65 -9.92 12.73
CA GLN A 21 -0.68 -10.39 12.35
C GLN A 21 -1.35 -11.04 13.58
N PHE A 22 -2.47 -10.48 14.03
CA PHE A 22 -3.33 -11.08 15.05
C PHE A 22 -4.67 -11.44 14.43
N GLU A 23 -5.05 -12.70 14.56
CA GLU A 23 -6.35 -13.21 14.12
C GLU A 23 -7.20 -13.48 15.35
N ALA A 24 -8.25 -12.67 15.53
CA ALA A 24 -9.17 -12.83 16.64
C ALA A 24 -10.37 -13.70 16.21
N TYR A 25 -10.65 -14.76 16.96
CA TYR A 25 -11.91 -15.49 16.82
C TYR A 25 -13.05 -14.64 17.36
N THR A 26 -14.12 -14.49 16.56
CA THR A 26 -15.31 -13.74 16.94
C THR A 26 -16.56 -14.56 16.63
N ASN A 27 -17.68 -14.28 17.30
CA ASN A 27 -18.99 -14.91 17.01
C ASN A 27 -19.59 -14.47 15.66
N LYS A 28 -18.85 -13.74 14.83
CA LYS A 28 -19.28 -13.36 13.48
C LYS A 28 -19.12 -14.54 12.53
N SER A 29 -19.76 -14.46 11.37
CA SER A 29 -19.62 -15.47 10.33
C SER A 29 -18.16 -15.66 9.93
N THR A 30 -17.80 -16.92 9.65
CA THR A 30 -16.43 -17.31 9.30
C THR A 30 -15.93 -16.50 8.10
N THR A 31 -14.78 -15.87 8.28
CA THR A 31 -14.10 -15.15 7.18
C THR A 31 -13.18 -16.11 6.45
N MET A 32 -13.31 -16.18 5.12
CA MET A 32 -12.47 -16.98 4.24
C MET A 32 -11.74 -16.08 3.24
N ALA A 33 -10.79 -16.63 2.49
CA ALA A 33 -10.07 -15.94 1.44
C ALA A 33 -11.03 -15.29 0.44
N LYS A 34 -10.97 -13.95 0.35
CA LYS A 34 -11.67 -13.16 -0.66
C LYS A 34 -10.70 -12.80 -1.78
N ARG A 35 -11.23 -12.37 -2.93
CA ARG A 35 -10.43 -11.94 -4.08
C ARG A 35 -9.33 -10.98 -3.63
N GLY A 36 -8.09 -11.26 -4.01
CA GLY A 36 -6.93 -10.45 -3.64
C GLY A 36 -6.26 -10.84 -2.32
N HIS A 37 -6.74 -11.84 -1.57
CA HIS A 37 -6.02 -12.40 -0.41
C HIS A 37 -5.48 -11.34 0.56
N GLY A 38 -6.31 -10.35 0.93
CA GLY A 38 -5.91 -9.27 1.83
C GLY A 38 -5.08 -8.14 1.20
N SER A 39 -4.62 -8.27 -0.06
CA SER A 39 -3.94 -7.19 -0.78
C SER A 39 -4.80 -5.93 -0.89
N GLN A 40 -6.13 -6.09 -1.02
CA GLN A 40 -7.07 -4.98 -1.04
C GLN A 40 -7.09 -4.23 0.29
N GLN A 41 -7.05 -4.95 1.42
CA GLN A 41 -7.03 -4.35 2.76
C GLN A 41 -5.77 -3.53 2.97
N MET A 42 -4.62 -4.09 2.55
CA MET A 42 -3.32 -3.40 2.63
C MET A 42 -3.25 -2.18 1.72
N THR A 43 -3.70 -2.32 0.47
CA THR A 43 -3.66 -1.23 -0.52
C THR A 43 -4.52 -0.06 -0.08
N THR A 44 -5.74 -0.31 0.41
CA THR A 44 -6.62 0.75 0.90
C THR A 44 -6.03 1.47 2.11
N ALA A 45 -5.43 0.75 3.07
CA ALA A 45 -4.81 1.37 4.24
C ALA A 45 -3.67 2.33 3.84
N ILE A 46 -2.81 1.91 2.92
CA ILE A 46 -1.69 2.74 2.41
C ILE A 46 -2.24 3.95 1.63
N GLU A 47 -3.24 3.75 0.78
CA GLU A 47 -3.84 4.84 0.00
C GLU A 47 -4.52 5.88 0.89
N SER A 48 -5.28 5.45 1.90
CA SER A 48 -5.89 6.35 2.90
C SER A 48 -4.84 7.17 3.65
N GLN A 49 -3.73 6.54 4.05
CA GLN A 49 -2.64 7.26 4.72
C GLN A 49 -2.02 8.32 3.81
N MET A 50 -1.85 8.02 2.52
CA MET A 50 -1.29 8.97 1.55
C MET A 50 -2.24 10.14 1.28
N ASP A 51 -3.55 9.91 1.31
CA ASP A 51 -4.55 10.99 1.21
C ASP A 51 -4.50 11.90 2.45
N TRP A 52 -4.42 11.35 3.67
CA TRP A 52 -4.27 12.16 4.88
C TRP A 52 -3.00 13.01 4.87
N ILE A 53 -1.87 12.47 4.42
CA ILE A 53 -0.62 13.23 4.30
C ILE A 53 -0.75 14.35 3.26
N ALA A 54 -1.44 14.10 2.14
CA ALA A 54 -1.66 15.11 1.12
C ALA A 54 -2.56 16.24 1.63
N GLU A 55 -3.62 15.90 2.37
CA GLU A 55 -4.50 16.87 3.05
C GLU A 55 -3.73 17.73 4.06
N ASP A 56 -2.94 17.12 4.93
CA ASP A 56 -2.15 17.82 5.95
C ASP A 56 -1.11 18.78 5.34
N LEU A 57 -0.53 18.42 4.19
CA LEU A 57 0.46 19.24 3.49
C LEU A 57 -0.18 20.26 2.52
N GLY A 58 -1.51 20.24 2.34
CA GLY A 58 -2.22 21.08 1.38
C GLY A 58 -1.80 20.82 -0.08
N LEU A 59 -1.34 19.60 -0.39
CA LEU A 59 -0.90 19.19 -1.72
C LEU A 59 -2.03 18.51 -2.47
N ASP A 60 -2.02 18.64 -3.80
CA ASP A 60 -2.93 17.85 -4.63
C ASP A 60 -2.61 16.34 -4.46
N PRO A 61 -3.61 15.51 -4.13
CA PRO A 61 -3.39 14.09 -3.83
C PRO A 61 -2.97 13.28 -5.06
N VAL A 62 -3.18 13.78 -6.29
CA VAL A 62 -2.68 13.14 -7.52
C VAL A 62 -1.21 13.47 -7.71
N GLU A 63 -0.82 14.74 -7.57
CA GLU A 63 0.59 15.15 -7.64
C GLU A 63 1.45 14.47 -6.57
N PHE A 64 0.94 14.33 -5.34
CA PHE A 64 1.64 13.65 -4.26
C PHE A 64 1.87 12.17 -4.57
N ARG A 65 0.86 11.50 -5.13
CA ARG A 65 1.00 10.11 -5.60
C ARG A 65 2.04 10.00 -6.72
N LEU A 66 2.00 10.93 -7.69
CA LEU A 66 2.94 10.95 -8.83
C LEU A 66 4.40 11.10 -8.38
N LYS A 67 4.67 12.01 -7.44
CA LYS A 67 6.01 12.18 -6.85
C LYS A 67 6.51 10.92 -6.13
N ASN A 68 5.57 10.18 -5.54
CA ASN A 68 5.80 8.94 -4.83
C ASN A 68 5.58 7.70 -5.68
N LEU A 69 5.66 7.74 -7.02
CA LEU A 69 5.65 6.51 -7.82
C LEU A 69 6.95 5.71 -7.69
N ARG A 70 6.86 4.38 -7.64
CA ARG A 70 8.03 3.51 -7.77
C ARG A 70 8.76 3.72 -9.09
N GLN A 71 10.08 3.74 -9.03
CA GLN A 71 10.96 3.84 -10.20
C GLN A 71 11.75 2.53 -10.38
N LYS A 72 12.20 2.29 -11.62
CA LYS A 72 13.05 1.15 -11.95
C LYS A 72 14.38 1.27 -11.19
N GLY A 73 14.79 0.21 -10.49
CA GLY A 73 15.97 0.24 -9.63
C GLY A 73 15.71 0.57 -8.15
N ASP A 74 14.45 0.84 -7.75
CA ASP A 74 14.11 1.00 -6.34
C ASP A 74 14.27 -0.34 -5.59
N ILE A 75 14.83 -0.27 -4.38
CA ILE A 75 14.93 -1.42 -3.48
C ILE A 75 13.57 -1.63 -2.82
N LEU A 76 12.95 -2.76 -3.12
CA LEU A 76 11.71 -3.19 -2.50
C LEU A 76 11.96 -3.51 -1.01
N PRO A 77 10.94 -3.45 -0.13
CA PRO A 77 11.09 -3.79 1.30
C PRO A 77 11.59 -5.23 1.55
N ASN A 78 11.42 -6.12 0.57
CA ASN A 78 11.96 -7.49 0.58
C ASN A 78 13.42 -7.58 0.09
N ARG A 79 14.10 -6.44 -0.12
CA ARG A 79 15.48 -6.29 -0.62
C ARG A 79 15.72 -6.67 -2.07
N ASP A 80 14.66 -6.91 -2.84
CA ASP A 80 14.77 -7.11 -4.28
C ASP A 80 14.84 -5.77 -5.02
N THR A 81 15.52 -5.76 -6.16
CA THR A 81 15.58 -4.59 -7.05
C THR A 81 14.45 -4.65 -8.07
N LEU A 82 13.76 -3.54 -8.27
CA LEU A 82 12.61 -3.40 -9.18
C LEU A 82 13.01 -3.34 -10.67
#